data_AF-A0A954RF17-F1
#
_entry.id   AF-A0A954RF17-F1
#
_cell.length_a   1.000
_cell.length_b   1.000
_cell.length_c   1.000
_cell.angle_alpha   90.00
_cell.angle_beta   90.00
_cell.angle_gamma   90.00
#
_symmetry.space_group_name_H-M   'P 1'
#
loop_
_entity.id
_entity.type
_entity.pdbx_description
1 polymer ?
#
loop_
_entity_poly.entity_id
_entity_poly.type
_entity_poly.pdbx_seq_one_letter_code
_entity_poly.pdbx_strand_id
1 'polypeptide(L)'
;MNFTPDITIFWGKTSQNLAHVFVRVAGLPSDARLSGFVHGPVCRYSRTLPSRITLRDLGPGDERLLQAAIPDPCFWSPALPFLYDAELQVETDAAEPIVLRQSLGVRMFGASSRSLRLEGKRWVARGTRWPAASEAHTPNRDGGPSLTEAIEALHDESLVAVVTDPSPAVCREASEAGVLLLVSFANNHAAFEHQVAELARWPAVALIAVAAAYDVNVSDRVGALRGRFPNLLFAATMAASERDSGALPIDWADAVI
;
A
#
# COMPACT_ATOMS: atom_id res chain seq x y z
N MET A 1 24.39 17.03 -10.78
CA MET A 1 23.15 17.25 -10.02
C MET A 1 22.68 15.89 -9.55
N ASN A 2 22.47 15.70 -8.24
CA ASN A 2 21.84 14.47 -7.75
C ASN A 2 20.33 14.67 -7.89
N PHE A 3 19.67 13.94 -8.79
CA PHE A 3 18.21 13.87 -8.82
C PHE A 3 17.77 12.63 -8.06
N THR A 4 16.66 12.72 -7.33
CA THR A 4 16.01 11.57 -6.70
C THR A 4 14.66 11.41 -7.37
N PRO A 5 14.45 10.37 -8.21
CA PRO A 5 13.18 10.19 -8.89
C PRO A 5 12.08 9.84 -7.87
N ASP A 6 10.90 10.38 -8.09
CA ASP A 6 9.70 10.03 -7.34
C ASP A 6 9.05 8.81 -8.01
N ILE A 7 9.00 7.68 -7.31
CA ILE A 7 8.46 6.43 -7.83
C ILE A 7 7.16 6.08 -7.11
N THR A 8 6.14 5.77 -7.91
CA THR A 8 4.91 5.15 -7.43
C THR A 8 4.66 3.85 -8.17
N ILE A 9 4.42 2.77 -7.42
CA ILE A 9 4.03 1.47 -7.96
C ILE A 9 2.57 1.23 -7.63
N PHE A 10 1.79 0.82 -8.63
CA PHE A 10 0.37 0.49 -8.49
C PHE A 10 -0.01 -0.61 -9.48
N TRP A 11 -1.21 -1.15 -9.38
CA TRP A 11 -1.75 -2.09 -10.34
C TRP A 11 -3.11 -1.63 -10.86
N GLY A 12 -3.37 -1.95 -12.12
CA GLY A 12 -4.63 -1.66 -12.79
C GLY A 12 -5.67 -2.74 -12.55
N LYS A 13 -6.54 -2.95 -13.54
CA LYS A 13 -7.51 -4.04 -13.52
C LYS A 13 -6.78 -5.39 -13.47
N THR A 14 -7.25 -6.26 -12.58
CA THR A 14 -6.73 -7.61 -12.41
C THR A 14 -7.82 -8.65 -12.68
N SER A 15 -7.38 -9.85 -13.03
CA SER A 15 -8.20 -11.04 -13.20
C SER A 15 -7.40 -12.26 -12.74
N GLN A 16 -8.03 -13.42 -12.62
CA GLN A 16 -7.34 -14.65 -12.21
C GLN A 16 -6.14 -15.01 -13.10
N ASN A 17 -6.12 -14.58 -14.37
CA ASN A 17 -5.10 -14.98 -15.34
C ASN A 17 -4.13 -13.85 -15.68
N LEU A 18 -4.38 -12.63 -15.20
CA LEU A 18 -3.59 -11.47 -15.59
C LEU A 18 -3.69 -10.33 -14.57
N ALA A 19 -2.54 -9.80 -14.17
CA ALA A 19 -2.43 -8.54 -13.47
C ALA A 19 -1.49 -7.58 -14.22
N HIS A 20 -1.90 -6.32 -14.36
CA HIS A 20 -1.04 -5.27 -14.87
C HIS A 20 -0.49 -4.45 -13.71
N VAL A 21 0.83 -4.49 -13.53
CA VAL A 21 1.57 -3.65 -12.59
C VAL A 21 2.17 -2.49 -13.36
N PHE A 22 2.08 -1.30 -12.78
CA PHE A 22 2.58 -0.06 -13.34
C PHE A 22 3.60 0.57 -12.40
N VAL A 23 4.64 1.15 -12.99
CA VAL A 23 5.65 1.95 -12.30
C VAL A 23 5.63 3.32 -12.91
N ARG A 24 5.18 4.31 -12.14
CA ARG A 24 5.20 5.73 -12.49
C ARG A 24 6.45 6.36 -11.91
N VAL A 25 7.16 7.12 -12.73
CA VAL A 25 8.39 7.81 -12.35
C VAL A 25 8.30 9.29 -12.75
N ALA A 26 8.43 10.18 -11.78
CA ALA A 26 8.43 11.62 -11.98
C ALA A 26 9.81 12.23 -11.64
N GLY A 27 10.06 13.44 -12.17
CA GLY A 27 11.29 14.19 -11.93
C GLY A 27 12.52 13.66 -12.67
N LEU A 28 12.31 12.93 -13.77
CA LEU A 28 13.41 12.41 -14.59
C LEU A 28 13.96 13.46 -15.56
N PRO A 29 15.28 13.48 -15.80
CA PRO A 29 15.86 14.18 -16.95
C PRO A 29 15.27 13.70 -18.28
N SER A 30 15.27 14.57 -19.30
CA SER A 30 14.71 14.25 -20.61
C SER A 30 15.49 13.15 -21.36
N ASP A 31 16.78 13.03 -21.10
CA ASP A 31 17.68 12.00 -21.63
C ASP A 31 17.60 10.66 -20.87
N ALA A 32 16.84 10.60 -19.77
CA ALA A 32 16.75 9.40 -18.96
C ALA A 32 16.10 8.23 -19.72
N ARG A 33 16.73 7.06 -19.62
CA ARG A 33 16.23 5.77 -20.09
C ARG A 33 15.84 4.91 -18.90
N LEU A 34 14.71 4.23 -19.03
CA LEU A 34 14.17 3.38 -17.98
C LEU A 34 14.17 1.94 -18.45
N SER A 35 14.65 1.05 -17.59
CA SER A 35 14.54 -0.39 -17.77
C SER A 35 14.27 -1.04 -16.42
N GLY A 36 13.86 -2.30 -16.40
CA GLY A 36 13.58 -2.98 -15.15
C GLY A 36 12.75 -4.24 -15.30
N PHE A 37 12.37 -4.81 -14.17
CA PHE A 37 11.59 -6.03 -14.11
C PHE A 37 10.82 -6.13 -12.80
N VAL A 38 9.76 -6.95 -12.81
CA VAL A 38 9.09 -7.46 -11.62
C VAL A 38 9.50 -8.91 -11.43
N HIS A 39 9.94 -9.26 -10.22
CA HIS A 39 10.38 -10.59 -9.85
C HIS A 39 9.50 -11.16 -8.72
N GLY A 40 9.11 -12.42 -8.81
CA GLY A 40 8.29 -13.08 -7.79
C GLY A 40 7.31 -14.08 -8.41
N PRO A 41 6.36 -14.61 -7.62
CA PRO A 41 6.07 -14.20 -6.25
C PRO A 41 6.93 -14.91 -5.20
N VAL A 42 7.05 -14.29 -4.02
CA VAL A 42 7.57 -14.88 -2.78
C VAL A 42 6.50 -14.82 -1.69
N CYS A 43 6.43 -15.85 -0.84
CA CYS A 43 5.46 -15.92 0.26
C CYS A 43 6.04 -16.73 1.41
N ARG A 44 5.81 -16.28 2.65
CA ARG A 44 6.24 -16.98 3.87
C ARG A 44 5.59 -18.36 4.01
N TYR A 45 4.33 -18.47 3.59
CA TYR A 45 3.49 -19.65 3.83
C TYR A 45 3.36 -20.59 2.62
N SER A 46 3.90 -20.21 1.47
CA SER A 46 3.79 -21.01 0.24
C SER A 46 4.99 -20.84 -0.67
N ARG A 47 5.31 -21.89 -1.43
CA ARG A 47 6.35 -21.85 -2.46
C ARG A 47 5.70 -21.89 -3.83
N THR A 48 6.03 -20.91 -4.64
CA THR A 48 5.67 -20.80 -6.06
C THR A 48 6.94 -20.67 -6.88
N LEU A 49 6.91 -21.09 -8.14
CA LEU A 49 8.05 -20.85 -9.03
C LEU A 49 8.10 -19.33 -9.33
N PRO A 50 9.15 -18.62 -8.92
CA PRO A 50 9.25 -17.20 -9.23
C PRO A 50 9.51 -17.02 -10.73
N SER A 51 8.95 -15.95 -11.28
CA SER A 51 9.16 -15.50 -12.64
C SER A 51 9.76 -14.10 -12.63
N ARG A 52 10.41 -13.73 -13.74
CA ARG A 52 10.96 -12.39 -13.97
C ARG A 52 10.30 -11.80 -15.21
N ILE A 53 9.62 -10.68 -15.04
CA ILE A 53 8.79 -10.05 -16.08
C ILE A 53 9.33 -8.66 -16.34
N THR A 54 9.73 -8.38 -17.59
CA THR A 54 10.29 -7.08 -17.98
C THR A 54 9.26 -5.97 -17.86
N LEU A 55 9.69 -4.83 -17.31
CA LEU A 55 8.95 -3.57 -17.36
C LEU A 55 9.09 -2.95 -18.75
N ARG A 56 7.98 -2.74 -19.44
CA ARG A 56 7.93 -2.09 -20.76
C ARG A 56 7.58 -0.61 -20.59
N ASP A 57 8.41 0.27 -21.10
CA ASP A 57 8.12 1.72 -21.18
C ASP A 57 6.92 1.94 -22.12
N LEU A 58 5.90 2.68 -21.65
CA LEU A 58 4.69 3.00 -22.40
C LEU A 58 4.82 4.27 -23.23
N GLY A 59 5.99 4.92 -23.22
CA GLY A 59 6.30 6.06 -24.07
C GLY A 59 6.28 7.39 -23.33
N PRO A 60 6.33 8.51 -24.08
CA PRO A 60 6.48 9.84 -23.50
C PRO A 60 5.21 10.30 -22.76
N GLY A 61 5.41 11.10 -21.71
CA GLY A 61 4.39 11.75 -20.90
C GLY A 61 5.04 12.65 -19.86
N ASP A 62 4.25 13.49 -19.18
CA ASP A 62 4.74 14.33 -18.07
C ASP A 62 5.37 13.48 -16.95
N GLU A 63 4.84 12.27 -16.77
CA GLU A 63 5.41 11.21 -15.96
C GLU A 63 5.71 10.01 -16.85
N ARG A 64 6.86 9.37 -16.64
CA ARG A 64 7.21 8.14 -17.38
C ARG A 64 6.50 6.96 -16.73
N LEU A 65 5.86 6.14 -17.55
CA LEU A 65 5.06 5.01 -17.10
C LEU A 65 5.59 3.72 -17.70
N LEU A 66 5.97 2.77 -16.86
CA LEU A 66 6.31 1.41 -17.27
C LEU A 66 5.23 0.43 -16.85
N GLN A 67 5.12 -0.67 -17.58
CA GLN A 67 4.15 -1.73 -17.31
C GLN A 67 4.79 -3.12 -17.33
N ALA A 68 4.42 -3.95 -16.36
CA ALA A 68 4.61 -5.40 -16.38
C ALA A 68 3.24 -6.10 -16.43
N ALA A 69 3.11 -7.09 -17.30
CA ALA A 69 1.93 -7.95 -17.39
C ALA A 69 2.28 -9.31 -16.75
N ILE A 70 1.72 -9.57 -15.57
CA ILE A 70 1.96 -10.78 -14.79
C ILE A 70 0.89 -11.82 -15.17
N PRO A 71 1.24 -12.87 -15.94
CA PRO A 71 0.33 -13.98 -16.20
C PRO A 71 0.12 -14.80 -14.92
N ASP A 72 -1.10 -15.32 -14.75
CA ASP A 72 -1.49 -16.17 -13.62
C ASP A 72 -0.98 -15.62 -12.26
N PRO A 73 -1.31 -14.36 -11.92
CA PRO A 73 -0.75 -13.68 -10.78
C PRO A 73 -1.14 -14.36 -9.46
N CYS A 74 -0.16 -14.59 -8.60
CA CYS A 74 -0.42 -14.91 -7.20
C CYS A 74 -0.73 -13.60 -6.46
N PHE A 75 -1.95 -13.47 -5.96
CA PHE A 75 -2.43 -12.26 -5.29
C PHE A 75 -1.99 -12.22 -3.83
N TRP A 76 -1.70 -11.02 -3.34
CA TRP A 76 -1.58 -10.77 -1.91
C TRP A 76 -2.95 -10.88 -1.25
N SER A 77 -3.03 -11.72 -0.23
CA SER A 77 -4.17 -11.85 0.67
C SER A 77 -3.66 -12.12 2.09
N PRO A 78 -4.49 -11.96 3.13
CA PRO A 78 -4.07 -12.30 4.48
C PRO A 78 -3.60 -13.74 4.65
N ALA A 79 -4.27 -14.69 4.01
CA ALA A 79 -3.91 -16.11 4.09
C ALA A 79 -2.68 -16.48 3.23
N LEU A 80 -2.49 -15.77 2.12
CA LEU A 80 -1.41 -16.00 1.16
C LEU A 80 -0.83 -14.64 0.73
N PRO A 81 0.09 -14.06 1.52
CA PRO A 81 0.66 -12.74 1.29
C PRO A 81 1.78 -12.80 0.24
N PHE A 82 1.42 -13.13 -1.00
CA PHE A 82 2.39 -13.14 -2.10
C PHE A 82 2.89 -11.73 -2.40
N LEU A 83 4.21 -11.58 -2.39
CA LEU A 83 4.94 -10.36 -2.70
C LEU A 83 5.76 -10.53 -3.97
N TYR A 84 6.00 -9.43 -4.67
CA TYR A 84 6.91 -9.31 -5.80
C TYR A 84 7.88 -8.18 -5.51
N ASP A 85 9.05 -8.20 -6.14
CA ASP A 85 10.02 -7.12 -6.11
C ASP A 85 10.08 -6.46 -7.48
N ALA A 86 9.79 -5.17 -7.54
CA ALA A 86 10.07 -4.36 -8.72
C ALA A 86 11.48 -3.77 -8.60
N GLU A 87 12.28 -3.98 -9.63
CA GLU A 87 13.57 -3.33 -9.83
C GLU A 87 13.47 -2.40 -11.05
N LEU A 88 13.80 -1.13 -10.84
CA LEU A 88 13.89 -0.11 -11.87
C LEU A 88 15.33 0.37 -11.97
N GLN A 89 15.86 0.42 -13.18
CA GLN A 89 17.15 1.01 -13.51
C GLN A 89 16.90 2.29 -14.32
N VAL A 90 17.48 3.38 -13.85
CA VAL A 90 17.45 4.69 -14.48
C VAL A 90 18.84 5.02 -14.98
N GLU A 91 18.99 5.14 -16.29
CA GLU A 91 20.24 5.48 -16.96
C GLU A 91 20.14 6.88 -17.55
N THR A 92 21.19 7.67 -17.41
CA THR A 92 21.33 8.98 -18.07
C THR A 92 22.69 9.06 -18.74
N ASP A 93 22.87 9.96 -19.70
CA ASP A 93 24.14 10.05 -20.45
C ASP A 93 25.31 10.58 -19.58
N ALA A 94 24.99 11.17 -18.42
CA ALA A 94 25.92 11.91 -17.58
C ALA A 94 26.18 11.30 -16.20
N ALA A 95 25.59 10.15 -15.87
CA ALA A 95 25.69 9.57 -14.53
C ALA A 95 25.71 8.03 -14.52
N GLU A 96 26.20 7.48 -13.41
CA GLU A 96 26.07 6.06 -13.09
C GLU A 96 24.58 5.66 -13.00
N PRO A 97 24.20 4.45 -13.45
CA PRO A 97 22.83 3.98 -13.35
C PRO A 97 22.32 3.97 -11.91
N ILE A 98 21.12 4.50 -11.70
CA ILE A 98 20.43 4.45 -10.41
C ILE A 98 19.53 3.21 -10.41
N VAL A 99 19.74 2.31 -9.45
CA VAL A 99 18.91 1.12 -9.26
C VAL A 99 17.98 1.31 -8.07
N LEU A 100 16.69 1.14 -8.30
CA LEU A 100 15.63 1.36 -7.32
C LEU A 100 14.84 0.07 -7.15
N ARG A 101 14.66 -0.36 -5.91
CA ARG A 101 13.95 -1.59 -5.57
C ARG A 101 12.78 -1.31 -4.65
N GLN A 102 11.64 -1.92 -4.93
CA GLN A 102 10.47 -1.81 -4.08
C GLN A 102 9.64 -3.10 -4.15
N SER A 103 9.28 -3.60 -2.97
CA SER A 103 8.33 -4.71 -2.87
C SER A 103 6.92 -4.23 -3.17
N LEU A 104 6.10 -5.09 -3.77
CA LEU A 104 4.70 -4.85 -4.08
C LEU A 104 3.89 -6.13 -3.89
N GLY A 105 2.60 -5.99 -3.72
CA GLY A 105 1.66 -7.09 -3.56
C GLY A 105 0.37 -6.72 -4.25
N VAL A 106 0.00 -7.47 -5.28
CA VAL A 106 -1.22 -7.22 -6.02
C VAL A 106 -2.38 -7.77 -5.21
N ARG A 107 -3.25 -6.91 -4.68
CA ARG A 107 -4.42 -7.32 -3.88
C ARG A 107 -5.73 -7.05 -4.59
N MET A 108 -6.70 -7.95 -4.39
CA MET A 108 -8.09 -7.76 -4.79
C MET A 108 -8.92 -7.21 -3.62
N PHE A 109 -8.51 -6.06 -3.10
CA PHE A 109 -9.21 -5.38 -2.00
C PHE A 109 -9.89 -4.11 -2.52
N GLY A 110 -11.13 -3.87 -2.13
CA GLY A 110 -11.89 -2.71 -2.57
C GLY A 110 -13.11 -2.44 -1.71
N ALA A 111 -13.85 -1.39 -2.04
CA ALA A 111 -15.16 -1.10 -1.48
C ALA A 111 -16.22 -1.10 -2.57
N SER A 112 -17.44 -1.53 -2.22
CA SER A 112 -18.58 -1.46 -3.11
C SER A 112 -19.85 -1.23 -2.29
N SER A 113 -20.61 -0.21 -2.66
CA SER A 113 -21.82 0.24 -1.98
C SER A 113 -21.58 0.60 -0.50
N ARG A 114 -21.75 -0.37 0.42
CA ARG A 114 -21.60 -0.20 1.87
C ARG A 114 -20.80 -1.36 2.49
N SER A 115 -19.91 -1.98 1.73
CA SER A 115 -19.13 -3.11 2.22
C SER A 115 -17.75 -3.15 1.59
N LEU A 116 -16.77 -3.51 2.42
CA LEU A 116 -15.45 -3.89 1.96
C LEU A 116 -15.55 -5.23 1.22
N ARG A 117 -14.69 -5.41 0.24
CA ARG A 117 -14.55 -6.65 -0.52
C ARG A 117 -13.10 -7.08 -0.53
N LEU A 118 -12.90 -8.37 -0.27
CA LEU A 118 -11.63 -9.05 -0.40
C LEU A 118 -11.82 -10.23 -1.34
N GLU A 119 -11.03 -10.29 -2.41
CA GLU A 119 -11.09 -11.32 -3.45
C GLU A 119 -12.50 -11.47 -4.05
N GLY A 120 -13.16 -10.33 -4.26
CA GLY A 120 -14.51 -10.27 -4.82
C GLY A 120 -15.62 -10.67 -3.86
N LYS A 121 -15.34 -11.08 -2.62
CA LYS A 121 -16.35 -11.45 -1.61
C LYS A 121 -16.56 -10.32 -0.61
N ARG A 122 -17.77 -10.20 -0.05
CA ARG A 122 -18.04 -9.28 1.06
C ARG A 122 -17.13 -9.65 2.24
N TRP A 123 -16.46 -8.65 2.81
CA TRP A 123 -15.52 -8.83 3.90
C TRP A 123 -15.80 -7.82 5.02
N VAL A 124 -15.56 -8.24 6.26
CA VAL A 124 -15.77 -7.43 7.47
C VAL A 124 -14.44 -7.34 8.19
N ALA A 125 -13.93 -6.12 8.36
CA ALA A 125 -12.74 -5.88 9.14
C ALA A 125 -13.01 -6.20 10.62
N ARG A 126 -12.25 -7.12 11.19
CA ARG A 126 -12.20 -7.38 12.63
C ARG A 126 -10.86 -6.87 13.12
N GLY A 127 -10.85 -5.65 13.64
CA GLY A 127 -9.62 -4.95 13.99
C GLY A 127 -9.39 -4.91 15.49
N THR A 128 -8.12 -4.94 15.88
CA THR A 128 -7.68 -4.55 17.22
C THR A 128 -6.74 -3.36 17.13
N ARG A 129 -6.72 -2.52 18.17
CA ARG A 129 -5.78 -1.40 18.23
C ARG A 129 -4.39 -1.95 18.50
N TRP A 130 -3.45 -1.61 17.64
CA TRP A 130 -2.06 -1.94 17.80
C TRP A 130 -1.33 -0.74 18.43
N PRO A 131 -0.44 -0.95 19.41
CA PRO A 131 0.32 0.13 20.02
C PRO A 131 1.19 0.86 18.99
N ALA A 132 1.40 2.17 19.19
CA ALA A 132 2.14 3.00 18.25
C ALA A 132 3.58 2.51 18.08
N ALA A 133 4.21 2.79 16.93
CA ALA A 133 5.55 2.29 16.61
C ALA A 133 6.65 2.71 17.62
N SER A 134 6.44 3.79 18.39
CA SER A 134 7.33 4.20 19.48
C SER A 134 7.22 3.33 20.73
N GLU A 135 6.12 2.59 20.88
CA GLU A 135 5.86 1.65 21.98
C GLU A 135 6.06 0.20 21.52
N ALA A 136 6.02 -0.04 20.21
CA ALA A 136 6.23 -1.34 19.61
C ALA A 136 7.73 -1.70 19.56
N HIS A 137 8.17 -2.33 20.66
CA HIS A 137 9.20 -3.36 20.65
C HIS A 137 10.61 -2.93 20.21
N THR A 138 11.26 -2.08 21.03
CA THR A 138 12.65 -2.41 21.39
C THR A 138 12.60 -3.80 22.02
N PRO A 139 13.39 -4.80 21.61
CA PRO A 139 13.42 -6.09 22.28
C PRO A 139 13.69 -5.83 23.75
N ASN A 140 12.66 -6.01 24.58
CA ASN A 140 12.77 -5.68 25.98
C ASN A 140 13.83 -6.60 26.57
N ARG A 141 14.70 -6.07 27.43
CA ARG A 141 15.52 -6.88 28.35
C ARG A 141 14.67 -7.86 29.18
N ASP A 142 13.35 -7.68 29.19
CA ASP A 142 12.34 -8.38 29.96
C ASP A 142 11.53 -9.45 29.18
N GLY A 143 11.92 -9.81 27.94
CA GLY A 143 11.38 -11.02 27.27
C GLY A 143 9.95 -10.93 26.70
N GLY A 144 9.48 -9.73 26.31
CA GLY A 144 8.24 -9.58 25.53
C GLY A 144 8.34 -10.15 24.11
N PRO A 145 7.21 -10.33 23.40
CA PRO A 145 7.22 -10.85 22.04
C PRO A 145 7.97 -9.91 21.10
N SER A 146 8.70 -10.47 20.15
CA SER A 146 9.28 -9.75 19.03
C SER A 146 8.19 -9.16 18.12
N LEU A 147 8.56 -8.20 17.27
CA LEU A 147 7.63 -7.64 16.27
C LEU A 147 7.02 -8.73 15.38
N THR A 148 7.82 -9.71 14.97
CA THR A 148 7.38 -10.86 14.16
C THR A 148 6.37 -11.71 14.91
N GLU A 149 6.66 -12.13 16.15
CA GLU A 149 5.72 -12.94 16.96
C GLU A 149 4.41 -12.19 17.22
N ALA A 150 4.49 -10.89 17.48
CA ALA A 150 3.33 -10.07 17.72
C ALA A 150 2.45 -9.98 16.45
N ILE A 151 3.04 -9.74 15.28
CA ILE A 151 2.30 -9.68 14.00
C ILE A 151 1.76 -11.06 13.62
N GLU A 152 2.50 -12.14 13.87
CA GLU A 152 2.03 -13.51 13.63
C GLU A 152 0.81 -13.85 14.49
N ALA A 153 0.77 -13.39 15.75
CA ALA A 153 -0.42 -13.55 16.59
C ALA A 153 -1.66 -12.88 15.99
N LEU A 154 -1.52 -11.70 15.35
CA LEU A 154 -2.63 -11.07 14.62
C LEU A 154 -3.07 -11.89 13.40
N HIS A 155 -2.12 -12.42 12.65
CA HIS A 155 -2.40 -13.28 11.49
C HIS A 155 -3.18 -14.52 11.91
N ASP A 156 -2.74 -15.20 12.96
CA ASP A 156 -3.35 -16.43 13.47
C ASP A 156 -4.79 -16.19 13.97
N GLU A 157 -5.06 -15.01 14.53
CA GLU A 157 -6.42 -14.59 14.91
C GLU A 157 -7.23 -13.95 13.76
N SER A 158 -6.65 -13.84 12.56
CA SER A 158 -7.26 -13.18 11.40
C SER A 158 -7.71 -11.74 11.68
N LEU A 159 -6.90 -11.00 12.45
CA LEU A 159 -7.17 -9.62 12.85
C LEU A 159 -6.54 -8.59 11.91
N VAL A 160 -7.20 -7.45 11.81
CA VAL A 160 -6.66 -6.21 11.20
C VAL A 160 -5.95 -5.42 12.29
N ALA A 161 -4.74 -4.94 12.03
CA ALA A 161 -4.09 -4.02 12.95
C ALA A 161 -4.57 -2.59 12.67
N VAL A 162 -5.18 -1.97 13.68
CA VAL A 162 -5.50 -0.53 13.66
C VAL A 162 -4.32 0.21 14.28
N VAL A 163 -3.52 0.86 13.42
CA VAL A 163 -2.25 1.50 13.78
C VAL A 163 -2.34 3.01 13.59
N THR A 164 -1.58 3.76 14.39
CA THR A 164 -1.34 5.19 14.18
C THR A 164 0.14 5.35 13.81
N ASP A 165 0.40 6.01 12.67
CA ASP A 165 1.75 6.30 12.16
C ASP A 165 2.71 5.08 12.20
N PRO A 166 2.39 3.96 11.52
CA PRO A 166 3.21 2.75 11.57
C PRO A 166 4.60 2.97 10.98
N SER A 167 5.62 2.37 11.59
CA SER A 167 6.97 2.41 11.05
C SER A 167 7.10 1.54 9.79
N PRO A 168 8.09 1.79 8.92
CA PRO A 168 8.39 0.91 7.79
C PRO A 168 8.63 -0.55 8.18
N ALA A 169 9.15 -0.80 9.38
CA ALA A 169 9.35 -2.16 9.90
C ALA A 169 8.02 -2.88 10.15
N VAL A 170 7.05 -2.19 10.78
CA VAL A 170 5.69 -2.72 10.99
C VAL A 170 5.01 -2.99 9.65
N CYS A 171 5.09 -2.04 8.71
CA CYS A 171 4.47 -2.20 7.40
C CYS A 171 5.07 -3.35 6.59
N ARG A 172 6.40 -3.55 6.66
CA ARG A 172 7.09 -4.68 6.03
C ARG A 172 6.65 -6.00 6.63
N GLU A 173 6.77 -6.15 7.94
CA GLU A 173 6.44 -7.39 8.63
C GLU A 173 4.97 -7.78 8.42
N ALA A 174 4.05 -6.81 8.52
CA ALA A 174 2.63 -7.04 8.24
C ALA A 174 2.39 -7.46 6.78
N SER A 175 3.14 -6.89 5.83
CA SER A 175 3.03 -7.26 4.41
C SER A 175 3.51 -8.69 4.14
N GLU A 176 4.57 -9.13 4.82
CA GLU A 176 5.11 -10.48 4.70
C GLU A 176 4.27 -11.54 5.44
N ALA A 177 3.67 -11.17 6.58
CA ALA A 177 2.85 -12.03 7.41
C ALA A 177 1.36 -12.06 7.00
N GLY A 178 0.92 -11.22 6.07
CA GLY A 178 -0.49 -11.18 5.65
C GLY A 178 -1.42 -10.50 6.65
N VAL A 179 -0.93 -9.52 7.40
CA VAL A 179 -1.76 -8.72 8.30
C VAL A 179 -2.17 -7.43 7.59
N LEU A 180 -3.47 -7.19 7.47
CA LEU A 180 -3.99 -5.93 6.95
C LEU A 180 -3.79 -4.82 7.99
N LEU A 181 -3.33 -3.66 7.52
CA LEU A 181 -3.20 -2.44 8.31
C LEU A 181 -4.32 -1.46 7.93
N LEU A 182 -5.02 -0.99 8.94
CA LEU A 182 -5.84 0.21 8.90
C LEU A 182 -5.05 1.31 9.60
N VAL A 183 -4.60 2.29 8.81
CA VAL A 183 -3.74 3.36 9.32
C VAL A 183 -4.58 4.59 9.63
N SER A 184 -4.46 5.08 10.86
CA SER A 184 -5.01 6.37 11.30
C SER A 184 -3.89 7.39 11.43
N PHE A 185 -4.18 8.66 11.17
CA PHE A 185 -3.22 9.75 11.32
C PHE A 185 -3.50 10.58 12.57
N ALA A 186 -2.43 10.94 13.30
CA ALA A 186 -2.50 11.90 14.38
C ALA A 186 -2.39 13.34 13.83
N ASN A 187 -3.50 13.92 13.36
CA ASN A 187 -3.75 15.36 13.14
C ASN A 187 -2.65 16.26 12.52
N ASN A 188 -1.65 15.72 11.80
CA ASN A 188 -0.60 16.52 11.18
C ASN A 188 -0.91 16.78 9.70
N HIS A 189 -1.51 17.93 9.41
CA HIS A 189 -1.95 18.33 8.08
C HIS A 189 -0.81 18.50 7.07
N ALA A 190 0.37 18.94 7.50
CA ALA A 190 1.45 19.37 6.62
C ALA A 190 2.20 18.20 5.95
N ALA A 191 2.20 17.02 6.58
CA ALA A 191 2.93 15.85 6.10
C ALA A 191 2.04 14.75 5.51
N PHE A 192 0.71 14.92 5.53
CA PHE A 192 -0.25 13.85 5.18
C PHE A 192 0.02 13.22 3.81
N GLU A 193 0.20 14.01 2.75
CA GLU A 193 0.42 13.47 1.40
C GLU A 193 1.73 12.67 1.29
N HIS A 194 2.80 13.17 1.92
CA HIS A 194 4.07 12.47 1.96
C HIS A 194 3.97 11.16 2.77
N GLN A 195 3.27 11.17 3.91
CA GLN A 195 3.05 9.97 4.70
C GLN A 195 2.19 8.94 3.95
N VAL A 196 1.12 9.37 3.27
CA VAL A 196 0.31 8.49 2.42
C VAL A 196 1.16 7.88 1.32
N ALA A 197 2.04 8.66 0.69
CA ALA A 197 2.94 8.17 -0.34
C ALA A 197 3.89 7.08 0.18
N GLU A 198 4.48 7.25 1.37
CA GLU A 198 5.32 6.22 1.99
C GLU A 198 4.52 4.96 2.37
N LEU A 199 3.29 5.14 2.87
CA LEU A 199 2.43 4.04 3.30
C LEU A 199 1.85 3.24 2.13
N ALA A 200 1.52 3.90 1.02
CA ALA A 200 0.93 3.26 -0.17
C ALA A 200 1.86 2.23 -0.83
N ARG A 201 3.15 2.24 -0.48
CA ARG A 201 4.16 1.30 -0.96
C ARG A 201 3.98 -0.11 -0.37
N TRP A 202 3.23 -0.23 0.73
CA TRP A 202 3.12 -1.46 1.50
C TRP A 202 1.81 -2.21 1.20
N PRO A 203 1.87 -3.48 0.76
CA PRO A 203 0.67 -4.27 0.44
C PRO A 203 -0.28 -4.49 1.63
N ALA A 204 0.26 -4.51 2.85
CA ALA A 204 -0.54 -4.58 4.06
C ALA A 204 -1.37 -3.31 4.31
N VAL A 205 -0.92 -2.13 3.87
CA VAL A 205 -1.65 -0.88 4.05
C VAL A 205 -2.75 -0.79 3.00
N ALA A 206 -3.96 -1.19 3.39
CA ALA A 206 -5.10 -1.25 2.50
C ALA A 206 -6.11 -0.12 2.70
N LEU A 207 -6.15 0.45 3.90
CA LEU A 207 -7.14 1.45 4.29
C LEU A 207 -6.50 2.55 5.14
N ILE A 208 -6.73 3.80 4.76
CA ILE A 208 -6.35 4.99 5.53
C ILE A 208 -7.60 5.62 6.12
N ALA A 209 -7.63 5.70 7.44
CA ALA A 209 -8.66 6.37 8.21
C ALA A 209 -8.31 7.85 8.41
N VAL A 210 -9.19 8.73 7.93
CA VAL A 210 -9.10 10.19 8.06
C VAL A 210 -10.32 10.69 8.81
N ALA A 211 -10.15 11.57 9.79
CA ALA A 211 -11.29 12.11 10.53
C ALA A 211 -12.20 12.93 9.61
N ALA A 212 -13.52 12.78 9.74
CA ALA A 212 -14.45 13.58 8.93
C ALA A 212 -14.32 15.09 9.21
N ALA A 213 -14.01 15.45 10.46
CA ALA A 213 -13.78 16.82 10.89
C ALA A 213 -12.36 17.35 10.58
N TYR A 214 -11.55 16.59 9.84
CA TYR A 214 -10.11 16.85 9.68
C TYR A 214 -9.83 18.13 8.89
N ASP A 215 -10.52 18.38 7.78
CA ASP A 215 -10.15 19.48 6.88
C ASP A 215 -11.31 19.84 5.93
N VAL A 216 -11.53 21.13 5.69
CA VAL A 216 -12.51 21.60 4.67
C VAL A 216 -12.13 21.15 3.26
N ASN A 217 -10.83 20.86 3.03
CA ASN A 217 -10.30 20.41 1.73
C ASN A 217 -9.99 18.90 1.69
N VAL A 218 -10.48 18.11 2.66
CA VAL A 218 -10.18 16.67 2.72
C VAL A 218 -10.60 15.94 1.44
N SER A 219 -11.73 16.33 0.84
CA SER A 219 -12.25 15.71 -0.38
C SER A 219 -11.29 15.90 -1.56
N ASP A 220 -10.83 17.12 -1.82
CA ASP A 220 -9.90 17.43 -2.91
C ASP A 220 -8.55 16.71 -2.73
N ARG A 221 -8.03 16.71 -1.49
CA ARG A 221 -6.75 16.05 -1.16
C ARG A 221 -6.84 14.54 -1.34
N VAL A 222 -7.90 13.91 -0.84
CA VAL A 222 -8.15 12.48 -1.05
C VAL A 222 -8.35 12.17 -2.54
N GLY A 223 -9.06 13.03 -3.28
CA GLY A 223 -9.23 12.91 -4.73
C GLY A 223 -7.89 12.87 -5.47
N ALA A 224 -6.99 13.82 -5.18
CA ALA A 224 -5.63 13.84 -5.75
C ALA A 224 -4.83 12.58 -5.38
N LEU A 225 -4.88 12.15 -4.12
CA LEU A 225 -4.21 10.94 -3.66
C LEU A 225 -4.76 9.67 -4.30
N ARG A 226 -6.07 9.56 -4.57
CA ARG A 226 -6.65 8.42 -5.30
C ARG A 226 -6.14 8.33 -6.73
N GLY A 227 -6.01 9.46 -7.41
CA GLY A 227 -5.43 9.49 -8.76
C GLY A 227 -3.98 8.98 -8.79
N ARG A 228 -3.22 9.30 -7.72
CA ARG A 228 -1.83 8.87 -7.58
C ARG A 228 -1.69 7.43 -7.07
N PHE A 229 -2.49 7.03 -6.10
CA PHE A 229 -2.45 5.74 -5.39
C PHE A 229 -3.79 5.00 -5.51
N PRO A 230 -4.15 4.52 -6.71
CA PRO A 230 -5.50 3.99 -7.00
C PRO A 230 -5.84 2.69 -6.25
N ASN A 231 -4.86 2.06 -5.61
CA ASN A 231 -5.05 0.82 -4.88
C ASN A 231 -5.25 1.01 -3.38
N LEU A 232 -5.17 2.25 -2.89
CA LEU A 232 -5.37 2.59 -1.50
C LEU A 232 -6.82 3.04 -1.28
N LEU A 233 -7.46 2.50 -0.25
CA LEU A 233 -8.79 2.96 0.15
C LEU A 233 -8.68 4.02 1.25
N PHE A 234 -9.66 4.91 1.29
CA PHE A 234 -9.81 5.94 2.30
C PHE A 234 -11.11 5.74 3.07
N ALA A 235 -11.03 5.77 4.39
CA ALA A 235 -12.17 5.69 5.29
C ALA A 235 -12.33 7.01 6.05
N ALA A 236 -13.58 7.41 6.26
CA ALA A 236 -13.88 8.45 7.23
C ALA A 236 -14.02 7.84 8.62
N THR A 237 -13.38 8.45 9.62
CA THR A 237 -13.68 8.12 11.02
C THR A 237 -14.77 9.04 11.55
N MET A 238 -15.73 8.45 12.26
CA MET A 238 -16.82 9.16 12.92
C MET A 238 -16.83 8.87 14.42
N ALA A 239 -17.09 9.89 15.23
CA ALA A 239 -17.36 9.66 16.63
C ALA A 239 -18.65 8.83 16.79
N ALA A 240 -18.71 8.00 17.82
CA ALA A 240 -19.89 7.18 18.09
C ALA A 240 -21.18 8.03 18.20
N SER A 241 -21.06 9.24 18.75
CA SER A 241 -22.14 10.23 18.87
C SER A 241 -22.65 10.77 17.53
N GLU A 242 -21.87 10.66 16.45
CA GLU A 242 -22.20 11.18 15.12
C GLU A 242 -22.86 10.13 14.22
N ARG A 243 -22.89 8.86 14.64
CA ARG A 243 -23.55 7.79 13.85
C ARG A 243 -25.06 7.93 13.82
N ASP A 244 -25.66 8.42 14.90
CA ASP A 244 -27.12 8.50 15.06
C ASP A 244 -27.73 9.77 14.46
N SER A 245 -26.91 10.77 14.13
CA SER A 245 -27.36 12.05 13.56
C SER A 245 -27.66 11.99 12.06
N GLY A 246 -27.58 10.81 11.43
CA GLY A 246 -27.91 10.64 10.01
C GLY A 246 -26.95 11.41 9.09
N ALA A 247 -25.68 11.53 9.49
CA ALA A 247 -24.66 12.26 8.75
C ALA A 247 -24.67 11.88 7.26
N LEU A 248 -24.56 12.91 6.41
CA LEU A 248 -24.60 12.81 4.96
C LEU A 248 -23.52 11.83 4.44
N PRO A 249 -23.71 11.26 3.23
CA PRO A 249 -22.68 10.44 2.62
C PRO A 249 -21.39 11.26 2.50
N ILE A 250 -20.32 10.71 3.05
CA ILE A 250 -18.98 11.25 2.88
C ILE A 250 -18.49 10.76 1.51
N ASP A 251 -18.72 11.57 0.49
CA ASP A 251 -18.56 11.23 -0.92
C ASP A 251 -17.13 10.83 -1.32
N TRP A 252 -16.13 11.35 -0.61
CA TRP A 252 -14.72 11.01 -0.82
C TRP A 252 -14.31 9.68 -0.18
N ALA A 253 -15.10 9.11 0.73
CA ALA A 253 -14.71 7.94 1.52
C ALA A 253 -15.24 6.62 0.91
N ASP A 254 -14.40 5.59 0.87
CA ASP A 254 -14.77 4.22 0.49
C ASP A 254 -15.54 3.50 1.61
N ALA A 255 -15.32 3.92 2.85
CA ALA A 255 -15.89 3.33 4.05
C ALA A 255 -16.05 4.37 5.16
N VAL A 256 -16.89 4.07 6.13
CA VAL A 256 -17.06 4.84 7.37
C VAL A 256 -16.79 3.90 8.55
N ILE A 257 -15.97 4.35 9.50
CA ILE A 257 -15.48 3.55 10.63
C ILE A 257 -15.75 4.29 11.94
#